data_AF-A0A502EPD9-F1
#
_entry.id   AF-A0A502EPD9-F1
#
_cell.length_a   1.000
_cell.length_b   1.000
_cell.length_c   1.000
_cell.angle_alpha   90.00
_cell.angle_beta   90.00
_cell.angle_gamma   90.00
#
_symmetry.space_group_name_H-M   'P 1'
#
loop_
_entity.id
_entity.type
_entity.pdbx_description
1 polymer ?
#
loop_
_entity_poly.entity_id
_entity_poly.type
_entity_poly.pdbx_seq_one_letter_code
_entity_poly.pdbx_strand_id
1 'polypeptide(L)'
;MPNSLHKDSSENDFIIKNKTTVIYALKAITFFILVGFLDFYILPNSKTTDVITHYAVRTVGGKNGTEPQKVSYHYYTKKGFTFSTVKKYIEENDIQLEYSLLFKSVTKVKSTNNDYTNNLSSSLSINGIQFYFCCVLLLSIAISLKILLSKKAFTENAFYNIICFNFFMVFICLYMTYLY
;
A
#
# COMPACT_ATOMS: atom_id res chain seq x y z
N MET A 1 17.38 -45.19 15.58
CA MET A 1 16.71 -43.91 15.29
C MET A 1 16.44 -43.80 13.79
N PRO A 2 15.21 -44.07 13.31
CA PRO A 2 14.82 -43.85 11.93
C PRO A 2 13.55 -42.96 11.87
N ASN A 3 13.69 -41.65 12.12
CA ASN A 3 12.56 -40.70 12.05
C ASN A 3 12.77 -39.55 11.04
N SER A 4 13.93 -39.48 10.37
CA SER A 4 14.22 -38.38 9.43
C SER A 4 13.67 -38.63 8.02
N LEU A 5 13.72 -39.87 7.53
CA LEU A 5 13.37 -40.20 6.13
C LEU A 5 11.88 -40.02 5.80
N HIS A 6 11.00 -40.23 6.78
CA HIS A 6 9.55 -40.13 6.57
C HIS A 6 9.04 -38.68 6.61
N LYS A 7 9.77 -37.79 7.30
CA LYS A 7 9.42 -36.37 7.43
C LYS A 7 9.73 -35.62 6.14
N ASP A 8 10.93 -35.83 5.59
CA ASP A 8 11.39 -35.24 4.33
C ASP A 8 10.52 -35.61 3.12
N SER A 9 9.86 -36.78 3.11
CA SER A 9 8.97 -37.16 1.99
C SER A 9 7.61 -36.43 2.08
N SER A 10 7.01 -36.38 3.28
CA SER A 10 5.71 -35.74 3.49
C SER A 10 5.72 -34.21 3.26
N GLU A 11 6.84 -33.55 3.55
CA GLU A 11 7.00 -32.10 3.42
C GLU A 11 7.25 -31.67 1.96
N ASN A 12 8.03 -32.46 1.21
CA ASN A 12 8.18 -32.26 -0.24
C ASN A 12 6.84 -32.45 -0.98
N ASP A 13 6.02 -33.41 -0.56
CA ASP A 13 4.69 -33.63 -1.11
C ASP A 13 3.77 -32.41 -0.84
N PHE A 14 3.87 -31.79 0.35
CA PHE A 14 3.13 -30.57 0.66
C PHE A 14 3.52 -29.41 -0.26
N ILE A 15 4.82 -29.19 -0.49
CA ILE A 15 5.30 -28.11 -1.38
C ILE A 15 4.79 -28.34 -2.81
N ILE A 16 4.93 -29.56 -3.34
CA ILE A 16 4.50 -29.90 -4.71
C ILE A 16 3.00 -29.67 -4.86
N LYS A 17 2.21 -30.12 -3.87
CA LYS A 17 0.75 -29.98 -3.88
C LYS A 17 0.29 -28.52 -3.83
N ASN A 18 0.92 -27.68 -3.02
CA ASN A 18 0.46 -26.32 -2.76
C ASN A 18 1.13 -25.25 -3.64
N LYS A 19 2.22 -25.58 -4.32
CA LYS A 19 2.98 -24.65 -5.18
C LYS A 19 2.08 -23.90 -6.16
N THR A 20 1.21 -24.61 -6.86
CA THR A 20 0.28 -24.02 -7.85
C THR A 20 -0.68 -23.04 -7.20
N THR A 21 -1.21 -23.38 -6.02
CA THR A 21 -2.09 -22.49 -5.24
C THR A 21 -1.38 -21.21 -4.84
N VAL A 22 -0.15 -21.30 -4.33
CA VAL A 22 0.65 -20.13 -3.96
C VAL A 22 0.89 -19.23 -5.18
N ILE A 23 1.23 -19.80 -6.34
CA ILE A 23 1.42 -19.04 -7.58
C ILE A 23 0.14 -18.27 -7.95
N TYR A 24 -1.03 -18.92 -7.91
CA TYR A 24 -2.29 -18.24 -8.22
C TYR A 24 -2.64 -17.15 -7.20
N ALA A 25 -2.41 -17.40 -5.91
CA ALA A 25 -2.63 -16.40 -4.87
C ALA A 25 -1.75 -15.16 -5.09
N LEU A 26 -0.45 -15.35 -5.37
CA LEU A 26 0.47 -14.25 -5.65
C LEU A 26 0.05 -13.47 -6.90
N LYS A 27 -0.37 -14.15 -7.97
CA LYS A 27 -0.90 -13.50 -9.18
C LYS A 27 -2.16 -12.69 -8.91
N ALA A 28 -3.08 -13.22 -8.10
CA ALA A 28 -4.30 -12.52 -7.71
C ALA A 28 -3.98 -11.25 -6.91
N ILE A 29 -3.06 -11.33 -5.94
CA ILE A 29 -2.59 -10.17 -5.17
C ILE A 29 -1.99 -9.12 -6.11
N THR A 30 -1.10 -9.51 -7.03
CA THR A 30 -0.54 -8.59 -8.04
C THR A 30 -1.63 -7.93 -8.86
N PHE A 31 -2.64 -8.68 -9.32
CA PHE A 31 -3.74 -8.13 -10.10
C PHE A 31 -4.48 -7.01 -9.34
N PHE A 32 -4.85 -7.23 -8.08
CA PHE A 32 -5.54 -6.20 -7.29
C PHE A 32 -4.70 -4.95 -7.06
N ILE A 33 -3.40 -5.12 -6.78
CA ILE A 33 -2.49 -3.97 -6.64
C ILE A 33 -2.43 -3.18 -7.95
N LEU A 34 -2.28 -3.87 -9.09
CA LEU A 34 -2.25 -3.23 -10.40
C LEU A 34 -3.55 -2.48 -10.71
N VAL A 35 -4.71 -3.04 -10.38
CA VAL A 35 -6.00 -2.32 -10.51
C VAL A 35 -6.00 -1.03 -9.70
N GLY A 36 -5.46 -1.03 -8.48
CA GLY A 36 -5.27 0.19 -7.69
C GLY A 36 -4.40 1.23 -8.37
N PHE A 37 -3.25 0.83 -8.91
CA PHE A 37 -2.36 1.74 -9.67
C PHE A 37 -3.02 2.26 -10.94
N LEU A 38 -3.72 1.41 -11.68
CA LEU A 38 -4.45 1.80 -12.89
C LEU A 38 -5.52 2.85 -12.56
N ASP A 39 -6.29 2.62 -11.50
CA ASP A 39 -7.31 3.57 -11.05
C ASP A 39 -6.71 4.92 -10.65
N PHE A 40 -5.60 4.91 -9.92
CA PHE A 40 -4.99 6.12 -9.40
C PHE A 40 -4.26 6.95 -10.46
N TYR A 41 -3.60 6.30 -11.42
CA TYR A 41 -2.68 6.97 -12.36
C TYR A 41 -3.16 7.02 -13.81
N ILE A 42 -3.98 6.07 -14.26
CA ILE A 42 -4.30 5.90 -15.70
C ILE A 42 -5.76 6.21 -15.99
N LEU A 43 -6.68 5.74 -15.16
CA LEU A 43 -8.11 5.95 -15.36
C LEU A 43 -8.48 7.44 -15.23
N PRO A 44 -9.56 7.89 -15.90
CA PRO A 44 -9.98 9.28 -15.86
C PRO A 44 -10.40 9.68 -14.43
N ASN A 45 -9.89 10.82 -13.97
CA ASN A 45 -10.26 11.38 -12.68
C ASN A 45 -11.51 12.27 -12.80
N SER A 46 -12.34 12.24 -11.77
CA SER A 46 -13.46 13.17 -11.62
C SER A 46 -13.03 14.38 -10.81
N LYS A 47 -13.68 15.52 -11.05
CA LYS A 47 -13.38 16.79 -10.35
C LYS A 47 -14.55 17.23 -9.50
N THR A 48 -14.27 17.80 -8.34
CA THR A 48 -15.28 18.45 -7.49
C THR A 48 -14.67 19.61 -6.74
N THR A 49 -15.45 20.65 -6.49
CA THR A 49 -15.15 21.63 -5.44
C THR A 49 -15.67 21.12 -4.10
N ASP A 50 -14.94 21.37 -3.03
CA ASP A 50 -15.33 20.97 -1.69
C ASP A 50 -14.72 21.91 -0.64
N VAL A 51 -15.19 21.78 0.60
CA VAL A 51 -14.74 22.60 1.73
C VAL A 51 -14.11 21.69 2.79
N ILE A 52 -12.89 22.02 3.21
CA ILE A 52 -12.23 21.42 4.37
C ILE A 52 -13.01 21.81 5.62
N THR A 53 -13.46 20.82 6.38
CA THR A 53 -14.23 21.03 7.61
C THR A 53 -13.35 21.01 8.85
N HIS A 54 -12.36 20.12 8.87
CA HIS A 54 -11.39 20.01 9.94
C HIS A 54 -10.14 19.26 9.46
N TYR A 55 -9.07 19.38 10.23
CA TYR A 55 -7.83 18.66 10.00
C TYR A 55 -7.27 18.12 11.32
N ALA A 56 -6.50 17.03 11.22
CA ALA A 56 -5.71 16.47 12.30
C ALA A 56 -4.23 16.60 11.97
N VAL A 57 -3.44 17.10 12.91
CA VAL A 57 -1.97 17.17 12.77
C VAL A 57 -1.37 15.87 13.29
N ARG A 58 -0.55 15.23 12.46
CA ARG A 58 0.28 14.08 12.87
C ARG A 58 1.67 14.58 13.20
N THR A 59 2.09 14.39 14.44
CA THR A 59 3.43 14.72 14.93
C THR A 59 4.24 13.44 15.23
N VAL A 60 5.55 13.52 15.11
CA VAL A 60 6.50 12.47 15.49
C VAL A 60 7.53 13.07 16.45
N GLY A 61 7.94 12.30 17.46
CA GLY A 61 8.84 12.77 18.51
C GLY A 61 8.10 13.39 19.70
N GLY A 62 8.81 14.14 20.55
CA GLY A 62 8.22 14.75 21.75
C GLY A 62 8.51 14.01 23.06
N LYS A 63 9.15 12.84 23.02
CA LYS A 63 9.57 12.12 24.23
C LYS A 63 10.96 12.59 24.65
N ASN A 64 11.15 12.82 25.94
CA ASN A 64 12.39 13.30 26.57
C ASN A 64 12.79 14.75 26.22
N GLY A 65 11.82 15.69 26.21
CA GLY A 65 12.12 17.13 26.16
C GLY A 65 12.50 17.71 24.80
N THR A 66 12.32 16.96 23.71
CA THR A 66 12.44 17.49 22.34
C THR A 66 11.10 17.98 21.82
N GLU A 67 11.08 19.02 20.98
CA GLU A 67 9.83 19.50 20.39
C GLU A 67 9.27 18.49 19.37
N PRO A 68 7.96 18.20 19.39
CA PRO A 68 7.33 17.30 18.44
C PRO A 68 7.37 17.88 17.01
N GLN A 69 7.92 17.14 16.07
CA GLN A 69 7.99 17.54 14.67
C GLN A 69 6.67 17.23 13.97
N LYS A 70 6.08 18.21 13.27
CA LYS A 70 4.90 18.00 12.43
C LYS A 70 5.29 17.24 11.17
N VAL A 71 4.63 16.11 10.92
CA VAL A 71 4.93 15.21 9.80
C VAL A 71 3.89 15.31 8.70
N SER A 72 2.60 15.34 9.06
CA SER A 72 1.52 15.49 8.08
C SER A 72 0.28 16.15 8.64
N TYR A 73 -0.55 16.65 7.74
CA TYR A 73 -1.90 17.13 8.01
C TYR A 73 -2.88 16.18 7.33
N HIS A 74 -3.85 15.68 8.07
CA HIS A 74 -4.92 14.83 7.55
C HIS A 74 -6.21 15.64 7.53
N TYR A 75 -6.85 15.73 6.38
CA TYR A 75 -7.98 16.61 6.10
C TYR A 75 -9.26 15.83 5.88
N TYR A 76 -10.36 16.40 6.35
CA TYR A 76 -11.71 15.90 6.15
C TYR A 76 -12.57 16.98 5.51
N THR A 77 -13.35 16.59 4.51
CA THR A 77 -14.13 17.52 3.69
C THR A 77 -15.62 17.33 3.87
N LYS A 78 -16.41 18.34 3.47
CA LYS A 78 -17.86 18.32 3.62
C LYS A 78 -18.53 17.22 2.79
N LYS A 79 -18.01 16.88 1.61
CA LYS A 79 -18.54 15.78 0.79
C LYS A 79 -17.98 14.40 1.17
N GLY A 80 -17.21 14.32 2.26
CA GLY A 80 -16.76 13.05 2.83
C GLY A 80 -15.45 12.50 2.25
N PHE A 81 -14.71 13.28 1.46
CA PHE A 81 -13.34 12.92 1.07
C PHE A 81 -12.37 13.12 2.23
N THR A 82 -11.40 12.22 2.32
CA THR A 82 -10.25 12.30 3.22
C THR A 82 -8.96 12.28 2.41
N PHE A 83 -7.97 13.06 2.85
CA PHE A 83 -6.64 13.06 2.24
C PHE A 83 -5.60 13.61 3.21
N SER A 84 -4.32 13.36 2.92
CA SER A 84 -3.23 13.86 3.76
C SER A 84 -2.22 14.65 2.93
N THR A 85 -1.59 15.67 3.52
CA THR A 85 -0.42 16.36 2.95
C THR A 85 0.80 16.23 3.85
N VAL A 86 1.99 16.09 3.24
CA VAL A 86 3.28 16.14 3.94
C VAL A 86 3.67 17.60 4.16
N LYS A 87 3.91 17.99 5.42
CA LYS A 87 4.49 19.26 5.90
C LYS A 87 3.76 20.56 5.53
N LYS A 88 3.09 20.65 4.38
CA LYS A 88 2.45 21.86 3.88
C LYS A 88 1.00 21.91 4.35
N TYR A 89 0.70 22.90 5.18
CA TYR A 89 -0.65 23.23 5.59
C TYR A 89 -1.40 23.90 4.43
N ILE A 90 -2.66 23.52 4.24
CA ILE A 90 -3.61 24.20 3.37
C ILE A 90 -4.31 25.26 4.22
N GLU A 91 -4.14 26.53 3.85
CA GLU A 91 -4.71 27.66 4.59
C GLU A 91 -6.17 27.91 4.17
N GLU A 92 -6.49 27.64 2.91
CA GLU A 92 -7.79 27.86 2.32
C GLU A 92 -8.73 26.67 2.58
N ASN A 93 -9.93 26.97 3.06
CA ASN A 93 -10.93 25.91 3.28
C ASN A 93 -11.55 25.44 1.96
N ASP A 94 -11.74 26.34 1.00
CA ASP A 94 -12.29 26.01 -0.32
C ASP A 94 -11.20 25.40 -1.20
N ILE A 95 -11.45 24.16 -1.63
CA ILE A 95 -10.52 23.39 -2.44
C ILE A 95 -11.22 22.76 -3.64
N GLN A 96 -10.43 22.52 -4.69
CA GLN A 96 -10.78 21.67 -5.80
C GLN A 96 -10.02 20.34 -5.67
N LEU A 97 -10.78 19.26 -5.71
CA LEU A 97 -10.29 17.89 -5.65
C LEU A 97 -10.41 17.24 -7.02
N GLU A 98 -9.39 16.46 -7.39
CA GLU A 98 -9.55 15.38 -8.35
C GLU A 98 -9.48 14.04 -7.60
N TYR A 99 -10.33 13.10 -7.97
CA TYR A 99 -10.37 11.77 -7.36
C TYR A 99 -10.51 10.67 -8.41
N SER A 100 -9.98 9.49 -8.08
CA SER A 100 -9.97 8.32 -8.96
C SER A 100 -11.38 7.74 -9.16
N LEU A 101 -11.59 7.03 -10.27
CA LEU A 101 -12.91 6.60 -10.69
C LEU A 101 -13.47 5.49 -9.78
N LEU A 102 -12.68 4.46 -9.53
CA LEU A 102 -13.11 3.23 -8.85
C LEU A 102 -13.05 3.39 -7.33
N PHE A 103 -11.90 3.81 -6.81
CA PHE A 103 -11.65 3.88 -5.37
C PHE A 103 -11.87 5.26 -4.77
N LYS A 104 -12.21 6.27 -5.59
CA LYS A 104 -12.42 7.66 -5.16
C LYS A 104 -11.28 8.24 -4.33
N SER A 105 -10.06 7.74 -4.55
CA SER A 105 -8.87 8.24 -3.87
C SER A 105 -8.55 9.63 -4.38
N VAL A 106 -8.26 10.57 -3.49
CA VAL A 106 -7.89 11.93 -3.88
C VAL A 106 -6.53 11.90 -4.58
N THR A 107 -6.51 12.27 -5.86
CA THR A 107 -5.31 12.27 -6.71
C THR A 107 -4.71 13.66 -6.86
N LYS A 108 -5.53 14.73 -6.77
CA LYS A 108 -5.08 16.12 -6.79
C LYS A 108 -5.86 17.00 -5.82
N VAL A 109 -5.18 18.01 -5.28
CA VAL A 109 -5.77 19.02 -4.38
C VAL A 109 -5.23 20.38 -4.77
N LYS A 110 -6.13 21.33 -5.04
CA LYS A 110 -5.78 22.72 -5.36
C LYS A 110 -6.67 23.67 -4.57
N SER A 111 -6.14 24.79 -4.11
CA SER A 111 -6.93 25.96 -3.74
C SER A 111 -7.00 26.92 -4.93
N THR A 112 -7.67 28.06 -4.75
CA THR A 112 -7.67 29.16 -5.73
C THR A 112 -6.25 29.64 -6.06
N ASN A 113 -5.33 29.61 -5.09
CA ASN A 113 -4.01 30.23 -5.21
C ASN A 113 -2.85 29.22 -5.26
N ASN A 114 -3.07 27.98 -4.82
CA ASN A 114 -2.01 27.01 -4.60
C ASN A 114 -2.36 25.61 -5.11
N ASP A 115 -1.35 24.90 -5.63
CA ASP A 115 -1.44 23.47 -5.94
C ASP A 115 -0.73 22.66 -4.85
N TYR A 116 -1.47 21.75 -4.20
CA TYR A 116 -0.99 20.89 -3.11
C TYR A 116 -0.83 19.44 -3.55
N THR A 117 -1.05 19.14 -4.84
CA THR A 117 -0.99 17.78 -5.38
C THR A 117 0.33 17.09 -5.07
N ASN A 118 1.45 17.81 -5.23
CA ASN A 118 2.79 17.26 -4.95
C ASN A 118 3.08 17.06 -3.47
N ASN A 119 2.21 17.54 -2.58
CA ASN A 119 2.31 17.32 -1.15
C ASN A 119 1.40 16.18 -0.68
N LEU A 120 0.52 15.64 -1.52
CA LEU A 120 -0.37 14.54 -1.15
C LEU A 120 0.43 13.33 -0.66
N SER A 121 -0.01 12.76 0.46
CA SER A 121 0.61 11.64 1.15
C SER A 121 -0.37 10.51 1.51
N SER A 122 -1.56 10.56 0.94
CA SER A 122 -2.62 9.56 1.10
C SER A 122 -2.70 8.64 -0.11
N SER A 123 -3.30 7.46 0.09
CA SER A 123 -3.52 6.47 -0.97
C SER A 123 -2.21 6.12 -1.70
N LEU A 124 -2.25 5.94 -3.02
CA LEU A 124 -1.08 5.60 -3.83
C LEU A 124 -0.27 6.84 -4.29
N SER A 125 -0.38 7.99 -3.60
CA SER A 125 0.47 9.14 -3.93
C SER A 125 1.95 8.83 -3.70
N ILE A 126 2.84 9.51 -4.42
CA ILE A 126 4.29 9.23 -4.35
C ILE A 126 4.92 9.55 -2.97
N ASN A 127 4.30 10.45 -2.21
CA ASN A 127 4.71 10.71 -0.82
C ASN A 127 3.94 9.84 0.19
N GLY A 128 3.01 9.01 -0.27
CA GLY A 128 2.22 8.11 0.56
C GLY A 128 2.99 6.83 0.87
N ILE A 129 3.00 6.43 2.13
CA ILE A 129 3.71 5.21 2.56
C ILE A 129 3.15 3.94 1.89
N GLN A 130 1.86 3.94 1.57
CA GLN A 130 1.18 2.83 0.90
C GLN A 130 1.76 2.55 -0.49
N PHE A 131 2.16 3.58 -1.25
CA PHE A 131 2.83 3.40 -2.53
C PHE A 131 4.09 2.53 -2.39
N TYR A 132 4.93 2.84 -1.41
CA TYR A 132 6.18 2.11 -1.17
C TYR A 132 5.93 0.67 -0.71
N PHE A 133 4.97 0.44 0.18
CA PHE A 133 4.63 -0.93 0.58
C PHE A 133 4.11 -1.77 -0.57
N CYS A 134 3.25 -1.19 -1.43
CA CYS A 134 2.80 -1.86 -2.65
C CYS A 134 3.99 -2.19 -3.59
N CYS A 135 4.94 -1.26 -3.78
CA CYS A 135 6.14 -1.51 -4.59
C CYS A 135 7.02 -2.64 -4.01
N VAL A 136 7.27 -2.63 -2.70
CA VAL A 136 8.04 -3.69 -2.02
C VAL A 136 7.33 -5.05 -2.15
N LEU A 137 6.01 -5.08 -1.99
CA LEU A 137 5.21 -6.29 -2.16
C LEU A 137 5.28 -6.80 -3.61
N LEU A 138 5.11 -5.94 -4.62
CA LEU A 138 5.24 -6.32 -6.02
C LEU A 138 6.63 -6.88 -6.36
N LEU A 139 7.69 -6.25 -5.86
CA LEU A 139 9.06 -6.74 -6.04
C LEU A 139 9.26 -8.12 -5.39
N SER A 140 8.74 -8.30 -4.17
CA SER A 140 8.82 -9.57 -3.47
C SER A 140 8.04 -10.67 -4.17
N ILE A 141 6.84 -10.36 -4.68
CA ILE A 141 6.06 -11.29 -5.50
C ILE A 141 6.82 -11.67 -6.77
N ALA A 142 7.44 -10.71 -7.46
CA ALA A 142 8.20 -10.99 -8.68
C ALA A 142 9.37 -11.96 -8.42
N ILE A 143 10.12 -11.75 -7.33
CA ILE A 143 11.20 -12.65 -6.91
C ILE A 143 10.62 -14.03 -6.54
N SER A 144 9.54 -14.05 -5.78
CA SER A 144 8.85 -15.28 -5.34
C SER A 144 8.36 -16.11 -6.52
N LEU A 145 7.71 -15.48 -7.50
CA LEU A 145 7.26 -16.13 -8.73
C LEU A 145 8.43 -16.64 -9.55
N LYS A 146 9.53 -15.89 -9.66
CA LYS A 146 10.74 -16.35 -10.35
C LYS A 146 11.31 -17.63 -9.71
N ILE A 147 11.33 -17.70 -8.38
CA ILE A 147 11.78 -18.90 -7.65
C ILE A 147 10.81 -20.06 -7.89
N LEU A 148 9.51 -19.86 -7.69
CA LEU A 148 8.50 -20.91 -7.84
C LEU A 148 8.41 -21.43 -9.28
N LEU A 149 8.51 -20.58 -10.29
CA LEU A 149 8.44 -20.98 -11.70
C LEU A 149 9.75 -21.56 -12.24
N SER A 150 10.85 -21.43 -11.48
CA SER A 150 12.12 -22.03 -11.87
C SER A 150 12.04 -23.56 -11.83
N LYS A 151 12.74 -24.21 -12.77
CA LYS A 151 12.97 -25.66 -12.74
C LYS A 151 14.00 -26.08 -11.68
N LYS A 152 14.68 -25.11 -11.05
CA LYS A 152 15.66 -25.36 -9.99
C LYS A 152 14.95 -25.76 -8.70
N ALA A 153 15.48 -26.79 -8.02
CA ALA A 153 15.04 -27.13 -6.67
C ALA A 153 15.29 -25.96 -5.70
N PHE A 154 14.34 -25.70 -4.82
CA PHE A 154 14.44 -24.72 -3.74
C PHE A 154 14.15 -25.41 -2.41
N THR A 155 14.66 -24.84 -1.33
CA THR A 155 14.48 -25.41 0.02
C THR A 155 13.08 -25.14 0.54
N GLU A 156 12.63 -25.99 1.46
CA GLU A 156 11.38 -25.79 2.19
C GLU A 156 11.32 -24.41 2.89
N ASN A 157 12.42 -24.02 3.54
CA ASN A 157 12.53 -22.71 4.18
C ASN A 157 12.27 -21.56 3.17
N ALA A 158 12.72 -21.70 1.92
CA ALA A 158 12.42 -20.71 0.90
C ALA A 158 10.92 -20.66 0.56
N PHE A 159 10.23 -21.80 0.52
CA PHE A 159 8.79 -21.86 0.27
C PHE A 159 7.98 -21.15 1.36
N TYR A 160 8.26 -21.43 2.64
CA TYR A 160 7.57 -20.76 3.74
C TYR A 160 7.90 -19.28 3.83
N ASN A 161 9.15 -18.88 3.57
CA ASN A 161 9.52 -17.46 3.54
C ASN A 161 8.76 -16.69 2.46
N ILE A 162 8.54 -17.30 1.29
CA ILE A 162 7.68 -16.73 0.25
C ILE A 162 6.27 -16.48 0.80
N ILE A 163 5.65 -17.48 1.43
CA ILE A 163 4.28 -17.35 1.94
C ILE A 163 4.21 -16.29 3.05
N CYS A 164 5.03 -16.46 4.09
CA CYS A 164 4.99 -15.61 5.28
C CYS A 164 5.31 -14.15 4.96
N PHE A 165 6.35 -13.88 4.18
CA PHE A 165 6.74 -12.51 3.86
C PHE A 165 5.68 -11.81 3.00
N ASN A 166 5.20 -12.45 1.94
CA ASN A 166 4.19 -11.84 1.07
C ASN A 166 2.88 -11.62 1.83
N PHE A 167 2.44 -12.58 2.66
CA PHE A 167 1.23 -12.41 3.46
C PHE A 167 1.36 -11.31 4.52
N PHE A 168 2.52 -11.22 5.18
CA PHE A 168 2.82 -10.14 6.11
C PHE A 168 2.78 -8.77 5.41
N MET A 169 3.34 -8.67 4.21
CA MET A 169 3.31 -7.44 3.42
C MET A 169 1.89 -7.10 2.95
N VAL A 170 1.07 -8.08 2.57
CA VAL A 170 -0.35 -7.87 2.28
C VAL A 170 -1.07 -7.32 3.51
N PHE A 171 -0.83 -7.92 4.69
CA PHE A 171 -1.39 -7.43 5.95
C PHE A 171 -1.00 -5.97 6.22
N ILE A 172 0.26 -5.60 6.04
CA ILE A 172 0.71 -4.20 6.17
C ILE A 172 -0.02 -3.29 5.19
N CYS A 173 -0.15 -3.68 3.91
CA CYS A 173 -0.83 -2.87 2.90
C CYS A 173 -2.31 -2.65 3.23
N LEU A 174 -3.01 -3.69 3.71
CA LEU A 174 -4.41 -3.58 4.12
C LEU A 174 -4.56 -2.71 5.37
N TYR A 175 -3.69 -2.90 6.36
CA TYR A 175 -3.68 -2.12 7.59
C TYR A 175 -3.46 -0.63 7.31
N MET A 176 -2.50 -0.30 6.44
CA MET A 176 -2.23 1.08 6.04
C MET A 176 -3.38 1.69 5.24
N THR A 177 -4.06 0.91 4.39
CA THR A 177 -5.28 1.38 3.68
C THR A 177 -6.44 1.65 4.64
N TYR A 178 -6.53 0.92 5.75
CA TYR A 178 -7.56 1.16 6.76
C TYR A 178 -7.28 2.42 7.61
N LEU A 179 -6.01 2.71 7.88
CA LEU A 179 -5.61 3.86 8.69
C LEU A 179 -5.69 5.21 7.98
N TYR A 180 -5.64 5.22 6.64
CA TYR A 180 -5.45 6.43 5.82
C TYR A 180 -6.39 6.48 4.62
#